data_AF-A0A2M8PP20-F1
#
_entry.id   AF-A0A2M8PP20-F1
#
_cell.length_a   1.000
_cell.length_b   1.000
_cell.length_c   1.000
_cell.angle_alpha   90.00
_cell.angle_beta   90.00
_cell.angle_gamma   90.00
#
_symmetry.space_group_name_H-M   'P 1'
#
loop_
_entity.id
_entity.type
_entity.pdbx_description
1 polymer ?
#
loop_
_entity_poly.entity_id
_entity_poly.type
_entity_poly.pdbx_seq_one_letter_code
_entity_poly.pdbx_strand_id
1 'polypeptide(L)'
;MARRRDRHSSDKQFSQQTRVSATQTGVVLDAINAWGYLEDVAAQRHERIHCFGPKTVYGSDSVGVVVWYKQRGPYHYQHIGVLGVWALQVADGVRIVLGTKSLAFNAPVFNPESYFHHIKRDYSFYYDDDGSPPPESQQRYSAIYDESARLAIRAALQTALRRWTKTMESER
;
A
#
# COMPACT_ATOMS: atom_id res chain seq x y z
N MET A 1 -40.90 13.61 25.90
CA MET A 1 -40.89 12.18 25.52
C MET A 1 -39.94 11.99 24.35
N ALA A 2 -38.88 11.20 24.56
CA ALA A 2 -37.62 11.27 23.83
C ALA A 2 -37.55 10.33 22.62
N ARG A 3 -37.06 10.89 21.51
CA ARG A 3 -36.62 10.22 20.27
C ARG A 3 -35.44 9.29 20.57
N ARG A 4 -35.60 7.98 20.36
CA ARG A 4 -34.49 7.03 20.54
C ARG A 4 -34.71 5.75 19.71
N ARG A 5 -34.72 5.83 18.37
CA ARG A 5 -34.88 4.63 17.54
C ARG A 5 -34.27 4.66 16.12
N ASP A 6 -33.19 5.41 15.85
CA ASP A 6 -32.60 5.43 14.49
C ASP A 6 -31.12 5.02 14.39
N ARG A 7 -30.37 4.80 15.49
CA ARG A 7 -28.92 4.55 15.41
C ARG A 7 -28.51 3.14 14.97
N HIS A 8 -29.37 2.14 15.07
CA HIS A 8 -28.97 0.73 14.88
C HIS A 8 -28.97 0.26 13.41
N SER A 9 -29.57 1.03 12.49
CA SER A 9 -29.64 0.66 11.07
C SER A 9 -28.45 1.17 10.27
N SER A 10 -27.89 2.33 10.64
CA SER A 10 -26.75 2.96 9.96
C SER A 10 -25.45 2.18 10.13
N ASP A 11 -25.19 1.61 11.32
CA ASP A 11 -23.96 0.85 11.58
C ASP A 11 -23.88 -0.46 10.77
N LYS A 12 -25.02 -1.13 10.54
CA LYS A 12 -25.08 -2.34 9.71
C LYS A 12 -24.95 -2.04 8.21
N GLN A 13 -25.55 -0.95 7.74
CA GLN A 13 -25.42 -0.51 6.35
C GLN A 13 -24.00 -0.04 6.06
N PHE A 14 -23.39 0.72 6.96
CA PHE A 14 -21.99 1.17 6.86
C PHE A 14 -21.02 -0.02 6.81
N SER A 15 -21.15 -0.97 7.75
CA SER A 15 -20.28 -2.15 7.79
C SER A 15 -20.48 -3.12 6.62
N GLN A 16 -21.67 -3.21 6.02
CA GLN A 16 -21.92 -4.01 4.83
C GLN A 16 -21.40 -3.31 3.55
N GLN A 17 -21.54 -2.00 3.47
CA GLN A 17 -21.07 -1.19 2.33
C GLN A 17 -19.54 -1.13 2.28
N THR A 18 -18.85 -0.94 3.42
CA THR A 18 -17.38 -1.01 3.49
C THR A 18 -16.84 -2.36 3.04
N ARG A 19 -17.53 -3.47 3.36
CA ARG A 19 -17.11 -4.83 2.94
C ARG A 19 -17.29 -5.08 1.44
N VAL A 20 -18.38 -4.59 0.84
CA VAL A 20 -18.64 -4.72 -0.61
C VAL A 20 -17.65 -3.86 -1.41
N SER A 21 -17.40 -2.61 -0.98
CA SER A 21 -16.40 -1.73 -1.61
C SER A 21 -14.99 -2.32 -1.51
N ALA A 22 -14.59 -2.88 -0.37
CA ALA A 22 -13.31 -3.56 -0.21
C ALA A 22 -13.15 -4.78 -1.13
N THR A 23 -14.25 -5.50 -1.40
CA THR A 23 -14.26 -6.66 -2.31
C THR A 23 -14.03 -6.22 -3.75
N GLN A 24 -14.69 -5.14 -4.20
CA GLN A 24 -14.52 -4.62 -5.56
C GLN A 24 -13.11 -4.05 -5.80
N THR A 25 -12.56 -3.28 -4.85
CA THR A 25 -11.19 -2.78 -4.95
C THR A 25 -10.16 -3.91 -4.94
N GLY A 26 -10.40 -4.98 -4.18
CA GLY A 26 -9.54 -6.17 -4.18
C GLY A 26 -9.51 -6.89 -5.53
N VAL A 27 -10.67 -7.07 -6.18
CA VAL A 27 -10.76 -7.66 -7.52
C VAL A 27 -9.99 -6.84 -8.56
N VAL A 28 -10.06 -5.49 -8.47
CA VAL A 28 -9.30 -4.61 -9.38
C VAL A 28 -7.79 -4.80 -9.21
N LEU A 29 -7.30 -4.91 -7.98
CA LEU A 29 -5.87 -5.14 -7.70
C LEU A 29 -5.38 -6.48 -8.26
N ASP A 30 -6.21 -7.52 -8.18
CA ASP A 30 -5.92 -8.83 -8.77
C ASP A 30 -5.91 -8.77 -10.32
N ALA A 31 -6.90 -8.11 -10.92
CA ALA A 31 -7.00 -7.95 -12.38
C ALA A 31 -5.77 -7.27 -13.00
N ILE A 32 -5.16 -6.32 -12.28
CA ILE A 32 -3.92 -5.64 -12.70
C ILE A 32 -2.63 -6.35 -12.23
N ASN A 33 -2.73 -7.52 -11.59
CA ASN A 33 -1.59 -8.28 -11.06
C ASN A 33 -0.70 -7.46 -10.11
N ALA A 34 -1.31 -6.64 -9.24
CA ALA A 34 -0.57 -5.79 -8.32
C ALA A 34 0.35 -6.60 -7.39
N TRP A 35 -0.16 -7.73 -6.89
CA TRP A 35 0.60 -8.63 -6.00
C TRP A 35 1.84 -9.19 -6.68
N GLY A 36 1.68 -9.85 -7.83
CA GLY A 36 2.81 -10.45 -8.54
C GLY A 36 3.90 -9.43 -8.91
N TYR A 37 3.52 -8.22 -9.34
CA TYR A 37 4.51 -7.17 -9.62
C TYR A 37 5.28 -6.70 -8.38
N LEU A 38 4.63 -6.67 -7.22
CA LEU A 38 5.29 -6.29 -5.98
C LEU A 38 6.09 -7.43 -5.36
N GLU A 39 5.69 -8.69 -5.56
CA GLU A 39 6.55 -9.87 -5.29
C GLU A 39 7.84 -9.80 -6.09
N ASP A 40 7.76 -9.52 -7.40
CA ASP A 40 8.94 -9.37 -8.24
C ASP A 40 9.88 -8.27 -7.72
N VAL A 41 9.31 -7.14 -7.26
CA VAL A 41 10.09 -6.04 -6.67
C VAL A 41 10.73 -6.44 -5.35
N ALA A 42 10.01 -7.15 -4.48
CA ALA A 42 10.55 -7.61 -3.20
C ALA A 42 11.65 -8.67 -3.37
N ALA A 43 11.53 -9.54 -4.38
CA ALA A 43 12.49 -10.59 -4.70
C ALA A 43 13.77 -10.06 -5.36
N GLN A 44 13.70 -8.90 -6.02
CA GLN A 44 14.88 -8.27 -6.62
C GLN A 44 15.92 -7.90 -5.57
N ARG A 45 17.20 -8.13 -5.92
CA ARG A 45 18.31 -7.70 -5.09
C ARG A 45 18.56 -6.20 -5.29
N HIS A 46 18.17 -5.41 -4.30
CA HIS A 46 18.49 -3.98 -4.26
C HIS A 46 19.79 -3.75 -3.51
N GLU A 47 20.67 -2.90 -4.04
CA GLU A 47 21.98 -2.63 -3.43
C GLU A 47 21.88 -1.82 -2.13
N ARG A 48 20.98 -0.81 -2.10
CA ARG A 48 20.91 0.18 -1.01
C ARG A 48 19.83 -0.12 0.03
N ILE A 49 18.85 -0.96 -0.31
CA ILE A 49 17.69 -1.22 0.53
C ILE A 49 17.49 -2.72 0.75
N HIS A 50 16.75 -3.04 1.81
CA HIS A 50 16.08 -4.32 1.98
C HIS A 50 14.59 -4.10 1.75
N CYS A 51 14.00 -4.91 0.88
CA CYS A 51 12.56 -4.94 0.63
C CYS A 51 11.93 -6.16 1.31
N PHE A 52 10.69 -6.00 1.74
CA PHE A 52 9.89 -7.01 2.43
C PHE A 52 8.44 -6.95 1.95
N GLY A 53 7.69 -8.04 2.16
CA GLY A 53 6.32 -8.19 1.68
C GLY A 53 6.24 -9.04 0.41
N PRO A 54 5.19 -8.87 -0.42
CA PRO A 54 4.09 -7.91 -0.27
C PRO A 54 3.11 -8.24 0.87
N LYS A 55 2.32 -7.24 1.26
CA LYS A 55 1.22 -7.32 2.24
C LYS A 55 0.03 -6.50 1.76
N THR A 56 -1.18 -6.91 2.14
CA THR A 56 -2.39 -6.11 1.95
C THR A 56 -2.57 -5.09 3.08
N VAL A 57 -2.90 -3.87 2.72
CA VAL A 57 -3.29 -2.79 3.64
C VAL A 57 -4.71 -2.33 3.34
N TYR A 58 -5.40 -1.88 4.39
CA TYR A 58 -6.79 -1.43 4.30
C TYR A 58 -6.86 -0.03 4.88
N GLY A 59 -7.24 0.94 4.05
CA GLY A 59 -7.63 2.28 4.48
C GLY A 59 -9.14 2.39 4.61
N SER A 60 -9.64 3.60 4.94
CA SER A 60 -11.08 3.86 5.05
C SER A 60 -11.85 3.51 3.77
N ASP A 61 -11.30 3.92 2.62
CA ASP A 61 -11.92 3.82 1.30
C ASP A 61 -10.99 3.20 0.25
N SER A 62 -9.93 2.53 0.71
CA SER A 62 -8.89 1.99 -0.14
C SER A 62 -8.44 0.61 0.31
N VAL A 63 -8.12 -0.23 -0.65
CA VAL A 63 -7.34 -1.45 -0.43
C VAL A 63 -6.02 -1.28 -1.18
N GLY A 64 -4.91 -1.68 -0.56
CA GLY A 64 -3.60 -1.61 -1.19
C GLY A 64 -2.84 -2.92 -1.08
N VAL A 65 -1.97 -3.18 -2.05
CA VAL A 65 -0.88 -4.13 -1.92
C VAL A 65 0.41 -3.34 -1.84
N VAL A 66 1.23 -3.61 -0.83
CA VAL A 66 2.44 -2.84 -0.55
C VAL A 66 3.63 -3.75 -0.30
N VAL A 67 4.80 -3.25 -0.64
CA VAL A 67 6.08 -3.69 -0.08
C VAL A 67 6.63 -2.56 0.76
N TRP A 68 7.35 -2.92 1.80
CA TRP A 68 8.06 -1.94 2.61
C TRP A 68 9.54 -2.19 2.53
N TYR A 69 10.30 -1.12 2.65
CA TYR A 69 11.73 -1.16 2.47
C TYR A 69 12.44 -0.20 3.42
N LYS A 70 13.68 -0.57 3.76
CA LYS A 70 14.56 0.27 4.58
C LYS A 70 15.95 0.28 3.99
N GLN A 71 16.70 1.34 4.26
CA GLN A 71 18.12 1.37 3.91
C GLN A 71 18.89 0.26 4.64
N ARG A 72 19.95 -0.22 3.97
CA ARG A 72 20.90 -1.16 4.57
C ARG A 72 21.67 -0.48 5.69
N GLY A 73 21.96 -1.24 6.74
CA GLY A 73 22.67 -0.75 7.92
C GLY A 73 21.84 -0.84 9.21
N PRO A 74 22.50 -0.82 10.38
CA PRO A 74 21.88 -1.07 11.67
C PRO A 74 21.00 0.07 12.18
N TYR A 75 21.25 1.32 11.75
CA TYR A 75 20.60 2.52 12.32
C TYR A 75 19.44 3.08 11.49
N HIS A 76 19.06 2.43 10.38
CA HIS A 76 18.00 2.91 9.49
C HIS A 76 16.61 2.35 9.85
N TYR A 77 16.25 2.38 11.13
CA TYR A 77 14.92 1.95 11.61
C TYR A 77 13.96 3.13 11.80
N GLN A 78 14.46 4.36 11.89
CA GLN A 78 13.63 5.54 12.17
C GLN A 78 12.58 5.80 11.10
N HIS A 79 12.89 5.43 9.85
CA HIS A 79 11.99 5.54 8.72
C HIS A 79 12.01 4.28 7.87
N ILE A 80 10.85 3.93 7.34
CA ILE A 80 10.71 2.96 6.24
C ILE A 80 10.02 3.63 5.07
N GLY A 81 10.38 3.20 3.87
CA GLY A 81 9.60 3.48 2.69
C GLY A 81 8.55 2.39 2.49
N VAL A 82 7.40 2.78 1.97
CA VAL A 82 6.33 1.89 1.54
C VAL A 82 6.08 2.19 0.07
N LEU A 83 6.28 1.19 -0.79
CA LEU A 83 5.91 1.24 -2.20
C LEU A 83 4.67 0.38 -2.37
N GLY A 84 3.65 0.89 -3.04
CA GLY A 84 2.41 0.13 -3.17
C GLY A 84 1.57 0.49 -4.36
N VAL A 85 0.58 -0.36 -4.59
CA VAL A 85 -0.52 -0.13 -5.52
C VAL A 85 -1.82 -0.15 -4.70
N TRP A 86 -2.55 0.95 -4.74
CA TRP A 86 -3.83 1.12 -4.06
C TRP A 86 -4.96 1.20 -5.08
N ALA A 87 -6.09 0.61 -4.72
CA ALA A 87 -7.37 0.77 -5.39
C ALA A 87 -8.30 1.54 -4.43
N LEU A 88 -8.78 2.69 -4.88
CA LEU A 88 -9.62 3.60 -4.14
C LEU A 88 -11.01 3.65 -4.76
N GLN A 89 -12.04 3.53 -3.93
CA GLN A 89 -13.39 3.79 -4.39
C GLN A 89 -13.58 5.30 -4.55
N VAL A 90 -13.91 5.74 -5.77
CA VAL A 90 -14.26 7.13 -6.09
C VAL A 90 -15.64 7.19 -6.76
N ALA A 91 -16.18 8.38 -6.94
CA ALA A 91 -17.51 8.57 -7.54
C ALA A 91 -17.63 7.92 -8.94
N ASP A 92 -16.58 8.05 -9.75
CA ASP A 92 -16.55 7.59 -11.15
C ASP A 92 -15.99 6.16 -11.32
N GLY A 93 -15.88 5.38 -10.24
CA GLY A 93 -15.39 4.00 -10.28
C GLY A 93 -14.24 3.75 -9.32
N VAL A 94 -13.28 2.90 -9.73
CA VAL A 94 -12.12 2.57 -8.91
C VAL A 94 -10.90 3.29 -9.46
N ARG A 95 -10.24 4.12 -8.64
CA ARG A 95 -8.96 4.75 -8.99
C ARG A 95 -7.81 3.87 -8.54
N ILE A 96 -6.90 3.57 -9.45
CA ILE A 96 -5.63 2.89 -9.16
C ILE A 96 -4.56 3.94 -8.94
N VAL A 97 -3.80 3.80 -7.87
CA VAL A 97 -2.65 4.65 -7.53
C VAL A 97 -1.44 3.78 -7.28
N LEU A 98 -0.31 4.08 -7.90
CA LEU A 98 1.00 3.53 -7.54
C LEU A 98 1.86 4.69 -7.04
N GLY A 99 2.50 4.51 -5.89
CA GLY A 99 3.36 5.51 -5.32
C GLY A 99 4.15 5.02 -4.13
N THR A 100 4.84 5.97 -3.50
CA THR A 100 5.66 5.69 -2.32
C THR A 100 5.28 6.62 -1.17
N LYS A 101 5.25 6.13 0.07
CA LYS A 101 5.20 6.98 1.27
C LYS A 101 6.32 6.61 2.24
N SER A 102 6.66 7.53 3.15
CA SER A 102 7.62 7.30 4.23
C SER A 102 6.87 7.23 5.55
N LEU A 103 7.14 6.22 6.36
CA LEU A 103 6.55 6.07 7.69
C LEU A 103 7.62 6.26 8.75
N ALA A 104 7.27 7.00 9.82
CA ALA A 104 8.13 7.21 10.96
C ALA A 104 7.90 6.14 12.03
N PHE A 105 8.96 5.75 12.71
CA PHE A 105 8.90 4.81 13.82
C PHE A 105 8.03 5.40 14.95
N ASN A 106 7.04 4.63 15.41
CA ASN A 106 6.03 5.07 16.38
C ASN A 106 5.97 4.19 17.63
N ALA A 107 6.82 3.17 17.76
CA ALA A 107 6.85 2.36 18.97
C ALA A 107 7.55 3.12 20.12
N PRO A 108 7.10 2.94 21.38
CA PRO A 108 7.60 3.73 22.52
C PRO A 108 9.07 3.42 22.87
N VAL A 109 9.54 2.20 22.59
CA VAL A 109 10.92 1.77 22.84
C VAL A 109 11.42 0.95 21.65
N PHE A 110 12.62 1.25 21.17
CA PHE A 110 13.29 0.46 20.15
C PHE A 110 14.05 -0.71 20.77
N ASN A 111 13.67 -1.94 20.39
CA ASN A 111 14.41 -3.16 20.71
C ASN A 111 14.94 -3.78 19.40
N PRO A 112 16.27 -3.81 19.17
CA PRO A 112 16.84 -4.27 17.90
C PRO A 112 16.47 -5.72 17.55
N GLU A 113 16.52 -6.62 18.52
CA GLU A 113 16.26 -8.06 18.30
C GLU A 113 14.81 -8.30 17.87
N SER A 114 13.87 -7.73 18.62
CA SER A 114 12.44 -7.79 18.30
C SER A 114 12.14 -7.12 16.97
N TYR A 115 12.78 -5.97 16.70
CA TYR A 115 12.61 -5.26 15.45
C TYR A 115 13.01 -6.12 14.25
N PHE A 116 14.23 -6.65 14.22
CA PHE A 116 14.72 -7.43 13.08
C PHE A 116 13.99 -8.77 12.92
N HIS A 117 13.43 -9.32 14.00
CA HIS A 117 12.57 -10.50 13.93
C HIS A 117 11.23 -10.20 13.23
N HIS A 118 10.56 -9.12 13.62
CA HIS A 118 9.19 -8.83 13.21
C HIS A 118 9.11 -8.05 11.89
N ILE A 119 10.05 -7.14 11.62
CA ILE A 119 9.97 -6.22 10.49
C ILE A 119 9.94 -6.92 9.13
N LYS A 120 10.46 -8.15 9.03
CA LYS A 120 10.43 -8.93 7.79
C LYS A 120 9.03 -9.44 7.43
N ARG A 121 8.15 -9.57 8.42
CA ARG A 121 6.79 -10.12 8.28
C ARG A 121 5.74 -9.02 8.31
N ASP A 122 5.91 -8.07 9.22
CA ASP A 122 4.96 -6.99 9.41
C ASP A 122 5.63 -5.74 9.96
N TYR A 123 5.36 -4.59 9.35
CA TYR A 123 5.83 -3.30 9.79
C TYR A 123 4.79 -2.54 10.63
N SER A 124 3.50 -2.91 10.58
CA SER A 124 2.45 -2.13 11.24
C SER A 124 2.53 -2.14 12.77
N PHE A 125 3.35 -3.03 13.34
CA PHE A 125 3.65 -3.01 14.77
C PHE A 125 4.52 -1.81 15.19
N TYR A 126 5.42 -1.36 14.32
CA TYR A 126 6.41 -0.32 14.63
C TYR A 126 6.13 1.02 13.95
N TYR A 127 5.33 1.02 12.90
CA TYR A 127 5.05 2.19 12.09
C TYR A 127 3.54 2.37 11.98
N ASP A 128 3.09 3.60 12.16
CA ASP A 128 1.68 3.95 12.01
C ASP A 128 1.36 4.07 10.52
N ASP A 129 0.54 3.15 10.03
CA ASP A 129 0.07 3.14 8.65
C ASP A 129 -1.44 2.99 8.64
N ASP A 130 -2.10 4.04 8.17
CA ASP A 130 -3.55 4.13 8.00
C ASP A 130 -4.05 3.39 6.75
N GLY A 131 -3.17 2.75 5.99
CA GLY A 131 -3.48 2.03 4.76
C GLY A 131 -3.84 2.93 3.56
N SER A 132 -3.81 4.26 3.73
CA SER A 132 -4.13 5.21 2.67
C SER A 132 -3.04 5.26 1.59
N PRO A 133 -3.37 5.62 0.34
CA PRO A 133 -2.34 5.87 -0.66
C PRO A 133 -1.48 7.09 -0.30
N PRO A 134 -0.28 7.22 -0.90
CA PRO A 134 0.53 8.42 -0.74
C PRO A 134 -0.17 9.68 -1.30
N PRO A 135 0.21 10.86 -0.81
CA PRO A 135 -0.24 12.13 -1.40
C PRO A 135 0.17 12.23 -2.86
N GLU A 136 -0.55 13.01 -3.66
CA GLU A 136 -0.38 13.11 -5.11
C GLU A 136 1.07 13.42 -5.55
N SER A 137 1.79 14.25 -4.80
CA SER A 137 3.19 14.58 -5.05
C SER A 137 4.15 13.38 -4.98
N GLN A 138 3.74 12.29 -4.35
CA GLN A 138 4.51 11.05 -4.20
C GLN A 138 3.92 9.90 -5.02
N GLN A 139 2.88 10.16 -5.80
CA GLN A 139 2.31 9.21 -6.75
C GLN A 139 3.18 9.16 -8.01
N ARG A 140 3.43 7.95 -8.48
CA ARG A 140 4.21 7.65 -9.68
C ARG A 140 3.30 7.32 -10.86
N TYR A 141 2.08 6.89 -10.57
CA TYR A 141 1.05 6.58 -11.55
C TYR A 141 -0.32 6.66 -10.89
N SER A 142 -1.31 7.15 -11.64
CA SER A 142 -2.70 7.23 -11.20
C SER A 142 -3.62 7.12 -12.42
N ALA A 143 -4.67 6.31 -12.34
CA ALA A 143 -5.65 6.14 -13.41
C ALA A 143 -7.00 5.65 -12.86
N ILE A 144 -8.10 5.94 -13.56
CA ILE A 144 -9.37 5.26 -13.33
C ILE A 144 -9.30 3.88 -13.99
N TYR A 145 -9.72 2.85 -13.26
CA TYR A 145 -9.76 1.49 -13.78
C TYR A 145 -10.87 1.35 -14.83
N ASP A 146 -10.47 0.86 -16.00
CA ASP A 146 -11.34 0.39 -17.04
C ASP A 146 -10.88 -1.00 -17.46
N GLU A 147 -11.81 -1.97 -17.48
CA GLU A 147 -11.55 -3.35 -17.88
C GLU A 147 -10.98 -3.42 -19.30
N SER A 148 -11.46 -2.55 -20.21
CA SER A 148 -10.99 -2.53 -21.60
C SER A 148 -9.53 -2.07 -21.71
N ALA A 149 -9.08 -1.20 -20.79
CA ALA A 149 -7.74 -0.67 -20.71
C ALA A 149 -6.81 -1.45 -19.77
N ARG A 150 -7.28 -2.56 -19.16
CA ARG A 150 -6.56 -3.32 -18.13
C ARG A 150 -5.12 -3.67 -18.52
N LEU A 151 -4.88 -4.12 -19.74
CA LEU A 151 -3.53 -4.48 -20.20
C LEU A 151 -2.60 -3.26 -20.33
N ALA A 152 -3.14 -2.11 -20.74
CA ALA A 152 -2.38 -0.86 -20.80
C ALA A 152 -2.01 -0.37 -19.40
N ILE A 153 -2.95 -0.47 -18.44
CA ILE A 153 -2.71 -0.15 -17.03
C ILE A 153 -1.58 -1.04 -16.46
N ARG A 154 -1.63 -2.36 -16.72
CA ARG A 154 -0.57 -3.30 -16.32
C ARG A 154 0.80 -2.92 -16.85
N ALA A 155 0.90 -2.60 -18.13
CA ALA A 155 2.15 -2.17 -18.76
C ALA A 155 2.67 -0.84 -18.16
N ALA A 156 1.77 0.11 -17.88
CA ALA A 156 2.12 1.38 -17.26
C ALA A 156 2.65 1.20 -15.83
N LEU A 157 1.98 0.38 -15.01
CA LEU A 157 2.41 0.03 -13.65
C LEU A 157 3.79 -0.62 -13.66
N GLN A 158 4.01 -1.61 -14.52
CA GLN A 158 5.30 -2.28 -14.62
C GLN A 158 6.41 -1.30 -15.05
N THR A 159 6.10 -0.37 -15.95
CA THR A 159 7.04 0.69 -16.37
C THR A 159 7.39 1.61 -15.19
N ALA A 160 6.40 2.03 -14.42
CA ALA A 160 6.59 2.89 -13.25
C ALA A 160 7.37 2.19 -12.13
N LEU A 161 7.12 0.90 -11.89
CA LEU A 161 7.88 0.08 -10.94
C LEU A 161 9.34 -0.08 -11.37
N ARG A 162 9.60 -0.37 -12.65
CA ARG A 162 10.98 -0.44 -13.19
C ARG A 162 11.73 0.89 -13.02
N ARG A 163 11.04 2.02 -13.21
CA ARG A 163 11.63 3.35 -12.96
C ARG A 163 11.98 3.54 -11.50
N TRP A 164 11.11 3.13 -10.58
CA TRP A 164 11.39 3.17 -9.14
C TRP A 164 12.60 2.31 -8.77
N THR A 165 12.67 1.07 -9.26
CA THR A 165 13.82 0.17 -9.00
C THR A 165 15.13 0.82 -9.42
N LYS A 166 15.18 1.42 -10.62
CA LYS A 166 16.38 2.14 -11.09
C LYS A 166 16.76 3.32 -10.19
N THR A 167 15.79 4.04 -9.62
CA THR A 167 16.08 5.12 -8.66
C THR A 167 16.73 4.56 -7.38
N MET A 168 16.34 3.37 -6.94
CA MET A 168 16.94 2.73 -5.76
C MET A 168 18.38 2.24 -6.03
N GLU A 169 18.78 2.13 -7.30
CA GLU A 169 20.11 1.72 -7.74
C GLU A 169 21.06 2.89 -8.05
N SER A 170 20.57 4.06 -8.49
CA SER A 170 21.35 4.99 -9.33
C SER A 170 21.75 6.36 -8.75
N GLU A 171 21.88 6.57 -7.44
CA GLU A 171 22.50 7.80 -6.91
C GLU A 171 23.96 7.55 -6.49
N ARG A 172 24.88 8.06 -7.30
CA ARG A 172 26.30 8.26 -6.99
C ARG A 172 26.60 9.76 -6.95
#